data_AF-A0A5B8VDF9-F1
#
_entry.id   AF-A0A5B8VDF9-F1
#
_cell.length_a   1.000
_cell.length_b   1.000
_cell.length_c   1.000
_cell.angle_alpha   90.00
_cell.angle_beta   90.00
_cell.angle_gamma   90.00
#
_symmetry.space_group_name_H-M   'P 1'
#
loop_
_entity.id
_entity.type
_entity.pdbx_description
1 polymer ?
#
loop_
_entity_poly.entity_id
_entity_poly.type
_entity_poly.pdbx_seq_one_letter_code
_entity_poly.pdbx_strand_id
1 'polypeptide(L)'
;MGFPSPARDYLEERIDLNKLLIKNPLSTFYFWCQGNSMVNAYIPDKTLLVVDRSIEAQNGDIVVAAVNGEFIVRYLKKKERKCWLVPANNKYKDIEITAEMKAEIWGVVTSIISNPKEIKNVRFS
;
A
#
# COMPACT_ATOMS: atom_id res chain seq x y z
N MET A 1 21.87 0.92 -50.71
CA MET A 1 21.69 1.37 -49.32
C MET A 1 20.21 1.49 -49.05
N GLY A 2 19.61 0.49 -48.41
CA GLY A 2 18.23 0.54 -47.96
C GLY A 2 18.24 0.68 -46.44
N PHE A 3 17.82 1.83 -45.92
CA PHE A 3 17.53 1.96 -44.51
C PHE A 3 16.34 1.05 -44.21
N PRO A 4 16.47 0.04 -43.32
CA PRO A 4 15.28 -0.62 -42.79
C PRO A 4 14.47 0.47 -42.07
N SER A 5 13.22 0.63 -42.49
CA SER A 5 12.33 1.65 -41.92
C SER A 5 12.16 1.39 -40.41
N PRO A 6 12.57 2.30 -39.52
CA PRO A 6 12.53 2.11 -38.06
C PRO A 6 11.09 2.07 -37.50
N ALA A 7 10.09 2.32 -38.35
CA ALA A 7 8.68 2.39 -37.96
C ALA A 7 8.01 1.02 -37.74
N ARG A 8 8.77 -0.08 -37.78
CA ARG A 8 8.27 -1.42 -37.39
C ARG A 8 8.58 -1.80 -35.95
N ASP A 9 9.41 -1.01 -35.26
CA ASP A 9 9.72 -1.22 -33.86
C ASP A 9 8.75 -0.43 -32.98
N TYR A 10 8.13 -1.13 -32.03
CA TYR A 10 7.36 -0.62 -30.89
C TYR A 10 5.92 -0.14 -31.14
N LEU A 11 5.04 -1.06 -31.54
CA LEU A 11 3.69 -1.10 -30.94
C LEU A 11 3.78 -1.77 -29.56
N GLU A 12 4.66 -1.26 -28.69
CA GLU A 12 4.47 -1.50 -27.26
C GLU A 12 3.20 -0.75 -26.88
N GLU A 13 2.18 -1.50 -26.43
CA GLU A 13 0.98 -0.91 -25.87
C GLU A 13 1.38 0.13 -24.82
N ARG A 14 0.87 1.35 -24.97
CA ARG A 14 1.11 2.40 -23.96
C ARG A 14 0.64 1.88 -22.61
N ILE A 15 1.51 1.96 -21.61
CA ILE A 15 1.17 1.56 -20.25
C ILE A 15 0.04 2.48 -19.74
N ASP A 16 -1.08 1.86 -19.39
CA ASP A 16 -2.20 2.50 -18.72
C ASP A 16 -2.18 2.10 -17.25
N LEU A 17 -1.87 3.06 -16.37
CA LEU A 17 -1.77 2.82 -14.94
C LEU A 17 -3.10 2.37 -14.32
N ASN A 18 -4.25 2.80 -14.85
CA ASN A 18 -5.53 2.34 -14.33
C ASN A 18 -5.71 0.86 -14.63
N LYS A 19 -5.44 0.43 -15.87
CA LYS A 19 -5.51 -1.00 -16.23
C LYS A 19 -4.49 -1.85 -15.45
N LEU A 20 -3.33 -1.28 -15.14
CA LEU A 20 -2.27 -1.98 -14.43
C LEU A 20 -2.56 -2.11 -12.92
N LEU A 21 -3.04 -1.04 -12.28
CA LEU A 21 -3.15 -0.95 -10.82
C LEU A 21 -4.56 -1.20 -10.29
N ILE A 22 -5.59 -0.99 -11.12
CA ILE A 22 -7.01 -1.07 -10.74
C ILE A 22 -7.63 -2.31 -11.37
N LYS A 23 -7.68 -3.41 -10.61
CA LYS A 23 -8.36 -4.63 -11.03
C LYS A 23 -9.88 -4.50 -10.92
N ASN A 24 -10.36 -3.89 -9.83
CA ASN A 24 -11.78 -3.68 -9.57
C ASN A 24 -12.04 -2.20 -9.27
N PRO A 25 -12.44 -1.39 -10.27
CA PRO A 25 -12.64 0.05 -10.10
C PRO A 25 -13.65 0.44 -9.02
N LEU A 26 -14.67 -0.38 -8.77
CA LEU A 26 -15.71 -0.10 -7.78
C LEU A 26 -15.26 -0.39 -6.34
N SER A 27 -14.17 -1.14 -6.18
CA SER A 27 -13.62 -1.53 -4.88
C SER A 27 -12.19 -1.05 -4.66
N THR A 28 -11.64 -0.28 -5.60
CA THR A 28 -10.29 0.30 -5.50
C THR A 28 -10.36 1.76 -5.07
N PHE A 29 -9.57 2.11 -4.07
CA PHE A 29 -9.50 3.43 -3.47
C PHE A 29 -8.05 3.89 -3.34
N TYR A 30 -7.87 5.20 -3.27
CA TYR A 30 -6.57 5.80 -3.00
C TYR A 30 -6.51 6.27 -1.56
N PHE A 31 -5.39 6.01 -0.89
CA PHE A 31 -5.19 6.38 0.50
C PHE A 31 -3.84 7.07 0.69
N TRP A 32 -3.82 8.24 1.33
CA TRP A 32 -2.57 8.91 1.70
C TRP A 32 -2.09 8.36 3.03
N CYS A 33 -0.89 7.77 3.05
CA CYS A 33 -0.27 7.37 4.30
C CYS A 33 0.06 8.59 5.15
N GLN A 34 -0.25 8.52 6.44
CA GLN A 34 0.08 9.55 7.42
C GLN A 34 1.08 9.01 8.45
N GLY A 35 2.13 9.80 8.68
CA GLY A 35 3.19 9.48 9.61
C GLY A 35 4.17 8.41 9.10
N ASN A 36 5.11 8.02 9.97
CA ASN A 36 6.30 7.25 9.58
C ASN A 36 6.29 5.80 10.06
N SER A 37 5.13 5.31 10.50
CA SER A 37 4.99 3.96 11.04
C SER A 37 5.33 2.84 10.05
N MET A 38 5.31 3.13 8.74
CA MET A 38 5.60 2.17 7.68
C MET A 38 6.87 2.51 6.88
N VAL A 39 7.75 3.37 7.43
CA VAL A 39 8.92 3.89 6.70
C VAL A 39 9.88 2.79 6.22
N ASN A 40 10.10 1.72 6.99
CA ASN A 40 10.98 0.61 6.58
C ASN A 40 10.30 -0.34 5.57
N ALA A 41 9.00 -0.15 5.28
CA ALA A 41 8.31 -0.76 4.15
C ALA A 41 8.30 0.14 2.91
N TYR A 42 9.15 1.18 2.87
CA TYR A 42 9.19 2.18 1.81
C TYR A 42 7.90 3.01 1.66
N ILE A 43 7.14 3.12 2.74
CA ILE A 43 5.93 3.96 2.83
C ILE A 43 6.18 5.07 3.87
N PRO A 44 6.92 6.12 3.52
CA PRO A 44 7.01 7.33 4.34
C PRO A 44 5.69 8.10 4.38
N ASP A 45 5.64 9.12 5.23
CA ASP A 45 4.55 10.10 5.26
C ASP A 45 4.23 10.63 3.85
N LYS A 46 2.94 10.85 3.57
CA LYS A 46 2.41 11.35 2.28
C LYS A 46 2.66 10.42 1.08
N THR A 47 2.93 9.14 1.31
CA THR A 47 2.93 8.15 0.23
C THR A 47 1.51 7.83 -0.21
N LEU A 48 1.27 7.77 -1.53
CA LEU A 48 -0.03 7.38 -2.07
C LEU A 48 -0.12 5.86 -2.17
N LEU A 49 -1.19 5.29 -1.62
CA LEU A 49 -1.46 3.87 -1.63
C LEU A 49 -2.68 3.58 -2.51
N VAL A 50 -2.62 2.51 -3.28
CA VAL A 50 -3.79 1.92 -3.94
C VAL A 50 -4.28 0.79 -3.06
N VAL A 51 -5.57 0.81 -2.72
CA VAL A 51 -6.19 -0.09 -1.75
C VAL A 51 -7.39 -0.75 -2.40
N ASP A 52 -7.47 -2.08 -2.36
CA ASP A 52 -8.60 -2.85 -2.87
C ASP A 52 -9.37 -3.48 -1.69
N ARG A 53 -10.66 -3.17 -1.60
CA ARG A 53 -11.57 -3.67 -0.56
C ARG A 53 -12.21 -5.01 -0.89
N SER A 54 -12.07 -5.48 -2.14
CA SER A 54 -12.60 -6.77 -2.58
C SER A 54 -11.66 -7.94 -2.29
N ILE A 55 -10.42 -7.65 -1.89
CA ILE A 55 -9.39 -8.66 -1.59
C ILE A 55 -9.48 -9.07 -0.11
N GLU A 56 -9.54 -10.37 0.15
CA GLU A 56 -9.43 -10.90 1.50
C GLU A 56 -7.97 -10.82 1.99
N ALA A 57 -7.73 -10.04 3.04
CA ALA A 57 -6.40 -9.81 3.58
C ALA A 57 -5.76 -11.07 4.16
N GLN A 58 -4.50 -11.33 3.79
CA GLN A 58 -3.70 -12.46 4.21
C GLN A 58 -2.60 -12.06 5.20
N ASN A 59 -1.99 -13.05 5.85
CA ASN A 59 -0.85 -12.81 6.71
C ASN A 59 0.34 -12.28 5.90
N GLY A 60 0.89 -11.13 6.30
CA GLY A 60 1.97 -10.44 5.62
C GLY A 60 1.52 -9.31 4.70
N ASP A 61 0.22 -9.19 4.42
CA ASP A 61 -0.29 -8.09 3.60
C ASP A 61 -0.15 -6.76 4.32
N ILE A 62 0.09 -5.69 3.55
CA ILE A 62 -0.10 -4.33 4.06
C ILE A 62 -1.57 -3.99 3.91
N VAL A 63 -2.19 -3.56 5.00
CA VAL A 63 -3.62 -3.26 5.05
C VAL A 63 -3.86 -1.85 5.55
N VAL A 64 -4.96 -1.27 5.09
CA VAL A 64 -5.61 -0.16 5.78
C VAL A 64 -6.60 -0.76 6.76
N ALA A 65 -6.43 -0.48 8.05
CA ALA A 65 -7.33 -0.91 9.10
C ALA A 65 -7.99 0.32 9.73
N ALA A 66 -9.28 0.21 10.03
CA ALA A 66 -10.00 1.18 10.87
C ALA A 66 -9.98 0.67 12.31
N VAL A 67 -9.31 1.37 13.21
CA VAL A 67 -9.23 1.02 14.63
C VAL A 67 -9.79 2.17 15.45
N ASN A 68 -10.87 1.92 16.18
CA ASN A 68 -11.60 2.91 16.98
C ASN A 68 -11.99 4.18 16.18
N GLY A 69 -12.26 4.01 14.88
CA GLY A 69 -12.64 5.10 13.97
C GLY A 69 -11.47 5.78 13.26
N GLU A 70 -10.22 5.43 13.59
CA GLU A 70 -9.03 5.98 12.95
C GLU A 70 -8.46 4.99 11.93
N PHE A 71 -8.12 5.49 10.74
CA PHE A 71 -7.47 4.68 9.72
C PHE A 71 -5.96 4.63 9.94
N ILE A 72 -5.40 3.43 9.97
CA ILE A 72 -3.97 3.18 10.08
C ILE A 72 -3.49 2.19 9.01
N VAL A 73 -2.23 2.33 8.61
CA VAL A 73 -1.57 1.43 7.63
C VAL A 73 -0.59 0.53 8.35
N ARG A 74 -0.76 -0.79 8.27
CA ARG A 74 0.07 -1.77 9.01
C ARG A 74 0.24 -3.06 8.21
N TYR A 75 1.25 -3.84 8.54
CA TYR A 75 1.27 -5.25 8.15
C TYR A 75 0.23 -6.02 8.97
N LEU A 76 -0.56 -6.85 8.31
CA LEU A 76 -1.45 -7.79 8.98
C LEU A 76 -0.67 -9.05 9.35
N LYS A 77 -0.59 -9.37 10.63
CA LYS A 77 -0.01 -10.62 11.12
C LYS A 77 -1.12 -11.47 11.73
N LYS A 78 -1.34 -12.66 11.17
CA LYS A 78 -2.26 -13.67 11.70
C LYS A 78 -1.43 -14.83 12.23
N LYS A 79 -1.59 -15.18 13.51
CA LYS A 79 -0.98 -16.37 14.12
C LYS A 79 -1.98 -17.04 15.05
N GLU A 80 -2.23 -18.33 14.81
CA GLU A 80 -3.22 -19.11 15.53
C GLU A 80 -4.60 -18.43 15.50
N ARG A 81 -5.14 -18.04 16.66
CA ARG A 81 -6.44 -17.36 16.81
C ARG A 81 -6.31 -15.86 17.06
N LYS A 82 -5.14 -15.28 16.78
CA LYS A 82 -4.83 -13.89 17.07
C LYS A 82 -4.40 -13.14 15.82
N CYS A 83 -4.73 -11.86 15.79
CA CYS A 83 -4.41 -10.94 14.71
C CYS A 83 -3.68 -9.72 15.29
N TRP A 84 -2.64 -9.26 14.61
CA TRP A 84 -1.89 -8.08 14.97
C TRP A 84 -1.74 -7.14 13.77
N LEU A 85 -1.68 -5.86 14.07
CA LEU A 85 -1.31 -4.80 13.14
C LEU A 85 0.11 -4.35 13.47
N VAL A 86 1.06 -4.69 12.60
CA VAL A 86 2.49 -4.58 12.84
C VAL A 86 3.06 -3.41 12.03
N PRO A 87 3.68 -2.39 12.66
CA PRO A 87 4.32 -1.30 11.93
C PRO A 87 5.63 -1.76 11.29
N ALA A 88 6.01 -1.14 10.17
CA ALA A 88 7.35 -1.27 9.59
C ALA A 88 8.29 -0.19 10.14
N ASN A 89 8.28 0.04 11.45
CA ASN A 89 9.13 1.01 12.12
C ASN A 89 9.25 0.66 13.61
N ASN A 90 10.47 0.35 14.06
CA ASN A 90 10.78 -0.10 15.41
C ASN A 90 10.42 0.92 16.52
N LYS A 91 10.15 2.18 16.16
CA LYS A 91 9.67 3.21 17.11
C LYS A 91 8.20 3.03 17.49
N TYR A 92 7.46 2.21 16.76
CA TYR A 92 6.03 1.96 16.96
C TYR A 92 5.83 0.54 17.48
N LYS A 93 4.83 0.35 18.33
CA LYS A 93 4.48 -0.97 18.88
C LYS A 93 3.44 -1.68 18.01
N ASP A 94 3.53 -3.00 18.00
CA ASP A 94 2.48 -3.88 17.45
C ASP A 94 1.18 -3.66 18.22
N ILE A 95 0.06 -3.72 17.49
CA ILE A 95 -1.28 -3.63 18.05
C ILE A 95 -1.94 -5.00 17.90
N GLU A 96 -2.22 -5.68 19.01
CA GLU A 96 -3.05 -6.89 19.00
C GLU A 96 -4.51 -6.50 18.85
N ILE A 97 -5.21 -7.07 17.86
CA ILE A 97 -6.64 -6.86 17.70
C ILE A 97 -7.36 -7.78 18.69
N THR A 98 -7.97 -7.19 19.72
CA THR A 98 -8.78 -7.90 20.72
C THR A 98 -10.27 -7.76 20.41
N ALA A 99 -11.10 -8.63 20.99
CA ALA A 99 -12.55 -8.61 20.81
C ALA A 99 -13.23 -7.33 21.36
N GLU A 100 -12.55 -6.60 22.26
CA GLU A 100 -13.05 -5.36 22.86
C GLU A 100 -12.81 -4.14 21.95
N MET A 101 -11.90 -4.27 20.97
CA MET A 101 -11.56 -3.19 20.05
C MET A 101 -12.53 -3.13 18.88
N LYS A 102 -12.92 -1.91 18.48
CA LYS A 102 -13.61 -1.70 17.21
C LYS A 102 -12.57 -1.65 16.09
N ALA A 103 -12.14 -2.82 15.62
CA ALA A 103 -11.13 -2.95 14.58
C ALA A 103 -11.68 -3.68 13.35
N GLU A 104 -11.49 -3.10 12.17
CA GLU A 104 -11.88 -3.66 10.89
C GLU A 104 -10.71 -3.55 9.90
N ILE A 105 -10.47 -4.60 9.12
CA ILE A 105 -9.60 -4.50 7.95
C ILE A 105 -10.42 -3.87 6.82
N TRP A 106 -10.13 -2.62 6.51
CA TRP A 106 -10.90 -1.85 5.54
C TRP A 106 -10.59 -2.23 4.09
N GLY A 107 -9.31 -2.54 3.81
CA GLY A 107 -8.86 -3.01 2.51
C GLY A 107 -7.37 -3.35 2.47
N VAL A 108 -6.96 -4.04 1.40
CA VAL A 108 -5.58 -4.48 1.18
C VAL A 108 -4.85 -3.49 0.28
N VAL A 109 -3.64 -3.08 0.65
CA VAL A 109 -2.79 -2.23 -0.17
C VAL A 109 -2.21 -3.07 -1.31
N THR A 110 -2.57 -2.73 -2.54
CA THR A 110 -2.13 -3.44 -3.76
C THR A 110 -0.96 -2.76 -4.43
N SER A 111 -0.75 -1.46 -4.22
CA SER A 111 0.37 -0.72 -4.81
C SER A 111 0.76 0.47 -3.95
N ILE A 112 2.05 0.81 -4.02
CA ILE A 112 2.68 1.93 -3.34
C ILE A 112 3.20 2.88 -4.42
N ILE A 113 2.68 4.11 -4.45
CA ILE A 113 3.07 5.13 -5.42
C ILE A 113 3.80 6.23 -4.66
N SER A 114 5.11 6.30 -4.87
CA SER A 114 5.98 7.23 -4.17
C SER A 114 6.66 8.17 -5.15
N ASN A 115 6.71 9.46 -4.82
CA ASN A 115 7.48 10.45 -5.56
C ASN A 115 8.87 10.60 -4.92
N PRO A 116 9.97 10.28 -5.62
CA PRO A 116 11.32 10.38 -5.05
C PRO A 116 11.70 11.77 -4.52
N LYS A 117 11.06 12.84 -5.03
CA LYS A 117 11.31 14.21 -4.54
C LYS A 117 10.81 14.41 -3.11
N GLU A 118 9.69 13.78 -2.75
CA GLU A 118 9.12 13.81 -1.39
C GLU A 118 9.95 12.95 -0.41
N ILE A 119 10.62 11.91 -0.92
CA ILE A 119 11.43 10.97 -0.13
C ILE A 119 12.77 11.59 0.32
N LYS A 120 13.26 12.65 -0.34
CA LYS A 120 14.52 13.32 0.03
C LYS A 120 14.52 13.82 1.48
N ASN A 121 13.36 14.23 1.99
CA ASN A 121 13.17 14.70 3.36
C ASN A 121 13.23 13.58 4.41
N VAL A 122 13.48 12.32 4.02
CA VAL A 122 13.62 11.18 4.94
C VAL A 122 15.07 10.73 5.06
N ARG A 123 15.89 10.91 4.02
CA ARG A 123 17.31 10.49 4.00
C ARG A 123 18.29 11.57 4.45
N PHE A 124 17.92 12.84 4.35
CA PHE A 124 18.79 13.98 4.70
C PHE A 124 18.28 14.73 5.93
N SER A 125 17.58 14.04 6.84
CA SER A 125 16.95 14.60 8.04
C SER A 125 17.37 13.82 9.28
#